data_AF-A0A7K1A276-F1
#
_entry.id   AF-A0A7K1A276-F1
#
_cell.length_a   1.000
_cell.length_b   1.000
_cell.length_c   1.000
_cell.angle_alpha   90.00
_cell.angle_beta   90.00
_cell.angle_gamma   90.00
#
_symmetry.space_group_name_H-M   'P 1'
#
loop_
_entity.id
_entity.type
_entity.pdbx_description
1 polymer ?
#
loop_
_entity_poly.entity_id
_entity_poly.type
_entity_poly.pdbx_seq_one_letter_code
_entity_poly.pdbx_strand_id
1 'polypeptide(L)'
;MTSAHARGRRATAVLALLTATLVPGLTHLPAFADEGAPAPAPLASSTPSHLVSTLGDAVVALTDIDVRSAVRPSPAQLRAVAALGDVQLRWNAAGTPSSILPADGTLARATSSDPEVAARAWISDHATLLGLSTDQVDALELVSSQEFAQSPARAVLFRQRFDGLIPAVGGLVTVGVARGEIAYVSSSLSKATGTPADAVLSPLQGWLKAAASVGRAVPVTSVPSIVRTVSGGWTRLTVPGLVQQQVARLRVLPMSDGTVRPVIQSNVVDMAATSVLGYTVLVDAVTGQVLWRHNQVQNDHDTEADERGVTASPLGFSPRWSYFTANPSMNSLGDKVPGNAVVGCWVAGEGCTSPTGPFANVAAVTTWDAVNVAGLSSM
;
A
#
# COMPACT_ATOMS: atom_id res chain seq x y z
N MET A 1 -16.57 42.00 46.23
CA MET A 1 -16.98 43.41 46.09
C MET A 1 -16.26 43.91 44.84
N THR A 2 -16.85 44.29 43.71
CA THR A 2 -18.19 44.81 43.38
C THR A 2 -18.37 44.65 41.86
N SER A 3 -19.50 44.07 41.45
CA SER A 3 -20.44 44.47 40.37
C SER A 3 -19.97 45.25 39.12
N ALA A 4 -20.57 45.17 37.94
CA ALA A 4 -21.57 44.34 37.27
C ALA A 4 -21.96 45.09 35.97
N HIS A 5 -22.47 44.35 34.97
CA HIS A 5 -23.44 44.79 33.94
C HIS A 5 -23.00 45.78 32.85
N ALA A 6 -23.62 45.86 31.66
CA ALA A 6 -24.43 44.98 30.82
C ALA A 6 -24.88 45.82 29.60
N ARG A 7 -25.11 45.15 28.46
CA ARG A 7 -26.17 45.41 27.45
C ARG A 7 -26.17 46.69 26.59
N GLY A 8 -26.26 46.45 25.28
CA GLY A 8 -27.20 47.09 24.35
C GLY A 8 -27.25 46.29 23.03
N ARG A 9 -28.19 45.34 22.84
CA ARG A 9 -29.48 45.45 22.12
C ARG A 9 -29.34 46.09 20.72
N ARG A 10 -29.39 45.27 19.66
CA ARG A 10 -30.56 44.96 18.79
C ARG A 10 -31.00 46.11 17.88
N ALA A 11 -30.88 45.93 16.56
CA ALA A 11 -31.91 46.31 15.59
C ALA A 11 -31.73 45.53 14.28
N THR A 12 -32.74 44.72 13.98
CA THR A 12 -33.10 44.11 12.69
C THR A 12 -33.45 45.17 11.64
N ALA A 13 -33.10 44.91 10.37
CA ALA A 13 -33.91 45.35 9.23
C ALA A 13 -33.64 44.45 8.01
N VAL A 14 -34.65 43.66 7.65
CA VAL A 14 -34.82 43.03 6.34
C VAL A 14 -35.75 43.94 5.55
N LEU A 15 -35.38 44.36 4.34
CA LEU A 15 -36.31 44.53 3.23
C LEU A 15 -35.56 44.57 1.89
N ALA A 16 -36.22 44.03 0.87
CA ALA A 16 -35.69 43.64 -0.42
C ALA A 16 -36.11 44.58 -1.56
N LEU A 17 -35.45 44.35 -2.71
CA LEU A 17 -35.88 44.47 -4.11
C LEU A 17 -35.60 45.75 -4.94
N LEU A 18 -34.97 45.44 -6.09
CA LEU A 18 -35.07 45.99 -7.45
C LEU A 18 -34.46 47.37 -7.75
N THR A 19 -33.42 47.36 -8.60
CA THR A 19 -33.48 47.77 -10.03
C THR A 19 -32.11 47.58 -10.68
N ALA A 20 -32.00 46.78 -11.75
CA ALA A 20 -30.86 46.84 -12.67
C ALA A 20 -31.38 46.78 -14.11
N THR A 21 -31.10 47.86 -14.83
CA THR A 21 -31.59 48.21 -16.16
C THR A 21 -30.81 47.52 -17.28
N LEU A 22 -31.51 47.26 -18.37
CA LEU A 22 -31.00 46.74 -19.65
C LEU A 22 -29.98 47.68 -20.32
N VAL A 23 -28.99 47.09 -21.00
CA VAL A 23 -28.37 47.64 -22.21
C VAL A 23 -28.44 46.57 -23.31
N PRO A 24 -29.07 46.85 -24.46
CA PRO A 24 -29.07 45.98 -25.64
C PRO A 24 -28.00 46.41 -26.65
N GLY A 25 -27.55 45.46 -27.48
CA GLY A 25 -26.98 45.76 -28.80
C GLY A 25 -25.54 45.34 -29.02
N LEU A 26 -25.35 44.12 -29.53
CA LEU A 26 -24.39 43.78 -30.59
C LEU A 26 -24.87 42.45 -31.20
N THR A 27 -25.88 42.56 -32.05
CA THR A 27 -26.29 41.54 -33.00
C THR A 27 -25.37 41.60 -34.22
N HIS A 28 -25.14 40.44 -34.84
CA HIS A 28 -24.33 40.16 -36.04
C HIS A 28 -22.86 39.76 -35.82
N LEU A 29 -22.68 38.50 -35.40
CA LEU A 29 -21.69 37.62 -36.03
C LEU A 29 -22.43 36.34 -36.48
N PRO A 30 -22.12 35.82 -37.68
CA PRO A 30 -22.87 34.71 -38.28
C PRO A 30 -22.67 33.42 -37.46
N ALA A 31 -23.78 32.75 -37.18
CA ALA A 31 -23.78 31.37 -36.75
C ALA A 31 -23.25 30.52 -37.92
N PHE A 32 -22.00 30.06 -37.81
CA PHE A 32 -21.60 28.87 -38.55
C PHE A 32 -22.36 27.72 -37.90
N ALA A 33 -23.34 27.20 -38.63
CA ALA A 33 -23.84 25.86 -38.42
C ALA A 33 -22.66 24.92 -38.68
N ASP A 34 -22.04 24.42 -37.61
CA ASP A 34 -21.16 23.28 -37.73
C ASP A 34 -22.08 22.10 -38.05
N GLU A 35 -21.95 21.58 -39.27
CA GLU A 35 -22.59 20.32 -39.67
C GLU A 35 -22.32 19.29 -38.58
N GLY A 36 -23.40 18.71 -38.05
CA GLY A 36 -23.34 17.79 -36.92
C GLY A 36 -22.25 16.76 -37.13
N ALA A 37 -21.25 16.77 -36.24
CA ALA A 37 -20.28 15.70 -36.16
C ALA A 37 -21.04 14.38 -36.12
N PRO A 38 -20.72 13.41 -37.01
CA PRO A 38 -21.43 12.14 -37.00
C PRO A 38 -21.23 11.50 -35.62
N ALA A 39 -22.33 11.00 -35.05
CA ALA A 39 -22.27 10.20 -33.83
C ALA A 39 -21.18 9.12 -33.99
N PRO A 40 -20.31 8.91 -32.99
CA PRO A 40 -19.29 7.87 -33.09
C PRO A 40 -19.99 6.53 -33.34
N ALA A 41 -19.66 5.90 -34.46
CA ALA A 41 -20.16 4.57 -34.77
C ALA A 41 -19.78 3.62 -33.62
N PRO A 42 -20.66 2.67 -33.26
CA PRO A 42 -20.30 1.65 -32.28
C PRO A 42 -19.02 0.95 -32.77
N LEU A 43 -18.02 0.87 -31.89
CA LEU A 43 -16.75 0.20 -32.16
C LEU A 43 -17.06 -1.22 -32.65
N ALA A 44 -16.89 -1.43 -33.96
CA ALA A 44 -16.90 -2.75 -34.55
C ALA A 44 -15.83 -3.58 -33.83
N SER A 45 -16.20 -4.79 -33.44
CA SER A 45 -15.32 -5.75 -32.76
C SER A 45 -14.13 -6.07 -33.65
N SER A 46 -13.05 -5.31 -33.50
CA SER A 46 -11.77 -5.63 -34.11
C SER A 46 -11.20 -6.84 -33.38
N THR A 47 -11.06 -7.93 -34.11
CA THR A 47 -10.16 -9.05 -33.81
C THR A 47 -8.83 -8.51 -33.26
N PRO A 48 -8.22 -9.11 -32.22
CA PRO A 48 -7.04 -8.54 -31.57
C PRO A 48 -5.89 -8.54 -32.58
N SER A 49 -5.71 -7.40 -33.24
CA SER A 49 -4.51 -7.07 -33.97
C SER A 49 -3.41 -6.99 -32.92
N HIS A 50 -2.27 -7.65 -33.16
CA HIS A 50 -1.10 -7.61 -32.30
C HIS A 50 -0.82 -6.17 -31.86
N LEU A 51 -1.26 -5.83 -30.65
CA LEU A 51 -0.91 -4.57 -30.01
C LEU A 51 0.58 -4.68 -29.72
N VAL A 52 1.35 -3.79 -30.34
CA VAL A 52 2.74 -3.60 -29.97
C VAL A 52 2.73 -3.04 -28.55
N SER A 53 2.99 -3.89 -27.57
CA SER A 53 3.15 -3.47 -26.18
C SER A 53 4.45 -2.65 -26.07
N THR A 54 4.34 -1.39 -25.67
CA THR A 54 5.49 -0.52 -25.41
C THR A 54 5.92 -0.58 -23.95
N LEU A 55 7.16 -0.16 -23.66
CA LEU A 55 7.61 0.09 -22.29
C LEU A 55 6.72 1.19 -21.68
N GLY A 56 5.83 0.81 -20.77
CA GLY A 56 4.86 1.71 -20.13
C GLY A 56 3.40 1.39 -20.43
N ASP A 57 3.11 0.47 -21.35
CA ASP A 57 1.74 -0.01 -21.56
C ASP A 57 1.26 -0.78 -20.33
N ALA A 58 -0.02 -0.60 -19.99
CA ALA A 58 -0.63 -1.34 -18.91
C ALA A 58 -0.55 -2.84 -19.21
N VAL A 59 0.08 -3.59 -18.30
CA VAL A 59 0.02 -5.05 -18.30
C VAL A 59 -1.44 -5.45 -18.38
N VAL A 60 -1.77 -6.40 -19.27
CA VAL A 60 -3.13 -6.94 -19.40
C VAL A 60 -3.51 -7.64 -18.10
N ALA A 61 -4.08 -6.89 -17.16
CA ALA A 61 -4.46 -7.31 -15.83
C ALA A 61 -5.75 -6.60 -15.40
N LEU A 62 -6.49 -7.24 -14.49
CA LEU A 62 -7.64 -6.64 -13.85
C LEU A 62 -7.16 -5.55 -12.88
N THR A 63 -7.89 -4.44 -12.85
CA THR A 63 -7.62 -3.35 -11.91
C THR A 63 -7.74 -3.83 -10.47
N ASP A 64 -6.89 -3.28 -9.61
CA ASP A 64 -6.98 -3.47 -8.17
C ASP A 64 -8.28 -2.90 -7.60
N ILE A 65 -8.71 -3.46 -6.48
CA ILE A 65 -9.88 -3.00 -5.74
C ILE A 65 -9.43 -2.76 -4.30
N ASP A 66 -9.81 -1.60 -3.75
CA ASP A 66 -9.84 -1.37 -2.31
C ASP A 66 -11.08 -0.52 -2.01
N VAL A 67 -12.07 -1.12 -1.35
CA VAL A 67 -13.32 -0.39 -1.02
C VAL A 67 -13.16 0.55 0.17
N ARG A 68 -12.00 0.51 0.85
CA ARG A 68 -11.72 1.38 2.00
C ARG A 68 -11.41 2.78 1.49
N SER A 69 -12.13 3.76 2.00
CA SER A 69 -11.89 5.17 1.68
C SER A 69 -10.75 5.74 2.52
N ALA A 70 -10.00 6.69 1.97
CA ALA A 70 -8.99 7.40 2.75
C ALA A 70 -9.64 8.26 3.84
N VAL A 71 -9.06 8.26 5.04
CA VAL A 71 -9.52 9.00 6.21
C VAL A 71 -8.52 10.10 6.55
N ARG A 72 -9.02 11.30 6.85
CA ARG A 72 -8.15 12.39 7.32
C ARG A 72 -7.73 12.17 8.79
N PRO A 73 -6.55 12.65 9.19
CA PRO A 73 -6.15 12.67 10.60
C PRO A 73 -7.13 13.49 11.45
N SER A 74 -7.34 13.07 12.69
CA SER A 74 -8.19 13.82 13.63
C SER A 74 -7.49 15.08 14.14
N PRO A 75 -8.24 16.09 14.63
CA PRO A 75 -7.63 17.25 15.30
C PRO A 75 -6.75 16.87 16.50
N ALA A 76 -7.08 15.78 17.22
CA ALA A 76 -6.26 15.29 18.32
C ALA A 76 -4.92 14.74 17.82
N GLN A 77 -4.92 14.00 16.71
CA GLN A 77 -3.69 13.52 16.06
C GLN A 77 -2.82 14.67 15.58
N LEU A 78 -3.41 15.70 14.96
CA LEU A 78 -2.66 16.88 14.49
C LEU A 78 -1.99 17.64 15.66
N ARG A 79 -2.68 17.77 16.80
CA ARG A 79 -2.08 18.32 18.02
C ARG A 79 -0.95 17.45 18.57
N ALA A 80 -1.11 16.13 18.51
CA ALA A 80 -0.07 15.19 18.93
C ALA A 80 1.17 15.27 18.03
N VAL A 81 1.00 15.47 16.72
CA VAL A 81 2.13 15.73 15.81
C VAL A 81 2.87 17.01 16.20
N ALA A 82 2.16 18.10 16.49
CA ALA A 82 2.81 19.35 16.89
C ALA A 82 3.62 19.21 18.21
N ALA A 83 3.26 18.25 19.06
CA ALA A 83 3.99 17.97 20.30
C ALA A 83 5.27 17.13 20.09
N LEU A 84 5.46 16.50 18.92
CA LEU A 84 6.67 15.75 18.60
C LEU A 84 7.88 16.64 18.26
N GLY A 85 7.67 17.94 18.06
CA GLY A 85 8.71 18.86 17.58
C GLY A 85 8.87 18.80 16.06
N ASP A 86 10.11 18.96 15.59
CA ASP A 86 10.40 19.01 14.16
C ASP A 86 10.55 17.59 13.57
N VAL A 87 9.51 17.14 12.88
CA VAL A 87 9.43 15.79 12.30
C VAL A 87 8.91 15.83 10.87
N GLN A 88 9.47 14.99 10.01
CA GLN A 88 8.89 14.65 8.72
C GLN A 88 7.89 13.51 8.90
N LEU A 89 6.62 13.80 8.69
CA LEU A 89 5.53 12.85 8.88
C LEU A 89 4.73 12.64 7.59
N ARG A 90 4.46 11.38 7.28
CA ARG A 90 3.53 10.98 6.20
C ARG A 90 2.35 10.24 6.81
N TRP A 91 1.17 10.42 6.23
CA TRP A 91 -0.06 9.74 6.65
C TRP A 91 -0.38 8.58 5.70
N ASN A 92 -0.90 7.48 6.25
CA ASN A 92 -1.51 6.42 5.44
C ASN A 92 -3.00 6.71 5.18
N ALA A 93 -3.62 5.88 4.34
CA ALA A 93 -5.03 6.00 3.99
C ALA A 93 -5.98 5.79 5.19
N ALA A 94 -5.55 5.16 6.29
CA ALA A 94 -6.35 5.03 7.50
C ALA A 94 -6.33 6.30 8.38
N GLY A 95 -5.59 7.34 7.97
CA GLY A 95 -5.46 8.57 8.74
C GLY A 95 -4.63 8.38 10.02
N THR A 96 -3.68 7.44 10.01
CA THR A 96 -2.62 7.29 11.01
C THR A 96 -1.26 7.52 10.34
N PRO A 97 -0.18 7.79 11.09
CA PRO A 97 1.13 7.98 10.48
C PRO A 97 1.58 6.72 9.74
N SER A 98 2.08 6.91 8.51
CA SER A 98 2.78 5.86 7.75
C SER A 98 4.28 5.85 8.01
N SER A 99 4.84 7.02 8.31
CA SER A 99 6.26 7.22 8.56
C SER A 99 6.42 8.46 9.43
N ILE A 100 7.30 8.39 10.42
CA ILE A 100 7.71 9.49 11.28
C ILE A 100 9.24 9.45 11.34
N LEU A 101 9.86 10.51 10.84
CA LEU A 101 11.30 10.73 10.87
C LEU A 101 11.57 12.04 11.60
N PRO A 102 12.58 12.10 12.48
CA PRO A 102 13.01 13.39 13.02
C PRO A 102 13.64 14.20 11.88
N ALA A 103 13.47 15.53 11.90
CA ALA A 103 14.19 16.40 10.96
C ALA A 103 15.71 16.32 11.20
N ASP A 104 16.11 16.22 12.47
CA ASP A 104 17.46 15.95 12.94
C ASP A 104 17.46 15.13 14.25
N GLY A 105 18.55 14.40 14.52
CA GLY A 105 18.70 13.65 15.78
C GLY A 105 17.77 12.44 15.91
N THR A 106 16.94 12.42 16.96
CA THR A 106 16.09 11.28 17.35
C THR A 106 14.69 11.73 17.73
N LEU A 107 13.71 10.81 17.64
CA LEU A 107 12.32 11.10 18.00
C LEU A 107 12.12 11.21 19.51
N ALA A 108 12.84 10.39 20.28
CA ALA A 108 12.78 10.38 21.74
C ALA A 108 13.95 9.60 22.33
N ARG A 109 14.23 9.83 23.61
CA ARG A 109 15.05 8.89 24.40
C ARG A 109 14.23 7.64 24.75
N ALA A 110 14.87 6.47 24.67
CA ALA A 110 14.25 5.23 25.11
C ALA A 110 14.11 5.21 26.63
N THR A 111 12.99 4.70 27.11
CA THR A 111 12.70 4.55 28.55
C THR A 111 13.23 3.24 29.13
N SER A 112 13.73 2.33 28.28
CA SER A 112 14.29 1.03 28.64
C SER A 112 15.50 0.71 27.75
N SER A 113 16.43 -0.08 28.28
CA SER A 113 17.51 -0.69 27.49
C SER A 113 17.03 -1.92 26.71
N ASP A 114 15.87 -2.48 27.06
CA ASP A 114 15.21 -3.51 26.27
C ASP A 114 14.47 -2.83 25.08
N PRO A 115 14.82 -3.16 23.82
CA PRO A 115 14.24 -2.53 22.64
C PRO A 115 12.72 -2.73 22.52
N GLU A 116 12.20 -3.88 22.94
CA GLU A 116 10.77 -4.20 22.81
C GLU A 116 9.96 -3.41 23.82
N VAL A 117 10.45 -3.33 25.06
CA VAL A 117 9.85 -2.50 26.12
C VAL A 117 9.91 -1.03 25.73
N ALA A 118 11.06 -0.55 25.21
CA ALA A 118 11.23 0.83 24.77
C ALA A 118 10.28 1.19 23.62
N ALA A 119 10.16 0.31 22.62
CA ALA A 119 9.28 0.52 21.48
C ALA A 119 7.81 0.54 21.90
N ARG A 120 7.36 -0.39 22.76
CA ARG A 120 5.98 -0.42 23.26
C ARG A 120 5.67 0.80 24.12
N ALA A 121 6.60 1.22 24.99
CA ALA A 121 6.43 2.44 25.78
C ALA A 121 6.25 3.67 24.89
N TRP A 122 7.08 3.82 23.85
CA TRP A 122 6.94 4.92 22.90
C TRP A 122 5.57 4.89 22.18
N ILE A 123 5.11 3.71 21.75
CA ILE A 123 3.78 3.55 21.13
C ILE A 123 2.67 3.95 22.11
N SER A 124 2.78 3.57 23.39
CA SER A 124 1.80 3.89 24.43
C SER A 124 1.72 5.40 24.69
N ASP A 125 2.87 6.06 24.84
CA ASP A 125 2.96 7.51 25.06
C ASP A 125 2.40 8.31 23.87
N HIS A 126 2.42 7.72 22.67
CA HIS A 126 1.95 8.33 21.42
C HIS A 126 0.69 7.65 20.87
N ALA A 127 -0.09 6.95 21.70
CA ALA A 127 -1.26 6.19 21.26
C ALA A 127 -2.28 7.09 20.53
N THR A 128 -2.50 8.32 21.02
CA THR A 128 -3.39 9.29 20.36
C THR A 128 -2.93 9.64 18.94
N LEU A 129 -1.63 9.82 18.73
CA LEU A 129 -1.05 10.10 17.41
C LEU A 129 -1.29 8.91 16.46
N LEU A 130 -1.02 7.71 16.94
CA LEU A 130 -1.17 6.46 16.19
C LEU A 130 -2.63 6.03 16.03
N GLY A 131 -3.57 6.72 16.70
CA GLY A 131 -5.00 6.43 16.64
C GLY A 131 -5.37 5.12 17.33
N LEU A 132 -4.66 4.78 18.40
CA LEU A 132 -4.89 3.58 19.21
C LEU A 132 -5.41 3.95 20.61
N SER A 133 -6.24 3.08 21.19
CA SER A 133 -6.50 3.08 22.63
C SER A 133 -5.39 2.37 23.40
N THR A 134 -5.35 2.55 24.71
CA THR A 134 -4.43 1.81 25.60
C THR A 134 -4.57 0.31 25.44
N ASP A 135 -5.81 -0.21 25.48
CA ASP A 135 -6.08 -1.65 25.28
C ASP A 135 -5.56 -2.16 23.92
N GLN A 136 -5.65 -1.34 22.87
CA GLN A 136 -5.13 -1.72 21.55
C GLN A 136 -3.60 -1.76 21.52
N VAL A 137 -2.93 -0.85 22.23
CA VAL A 137 -1.47 -0.88 22.38
C VAL A 137 -1.04 -2.10 23.17
N ASP A 138 -1.75 -2.45 24.24
CA ASP A 138 -1.46 -3.63 25.05
C ASP A 138 -1.67 -4.93 24.27
N ALA A 139 -2.70 -4.95 23.41
CA ALA A 139 -3.01 -6.08 22.53
C ALA A 139 -2.08 -6.21 21.30
N LEU A 140 -1.16 -5.26 21.06
CA LEU A 140 -0.20 -5.39 19.97
C LEU A 140 0.69 -6.61 20.20
N GLU A 141 0.68 -7.53 19.25
CA GLU A 141 1.53 -8.71 19.24
C GLU A 141 2.91 -8.34 18.71
N LEU A 142 3.96 -8.68 19.46
CA LEU A 142 5.32 -8.61 18.95
C LEU A 142 5.51 -9.65 17.86
N VAL A 143 5.93 -9.21 16.67
CA VAL A 143 6.20 -10.08 15.53
C VAL A 143 7.66 -10.45 15.44
N SER A 144 8.53 -9.44 15.58
CA SER A 144 9.97 -9.63 15.48
C SER A 144 10.71 -8.45 16.11
N SER A 145 11.87 -8.74 16.69
CA SER A 145 12.84 -7.75 17.18
C SER A 145 14.20 -8.02 16.51
N GLN A 146 14.36 -7.51 15.30
CA GLN A 146 15.49 -7.86 14.44
C GLN A 146 16.67 -6.92 14.67
N GLU A 147 17.85 -7.48 14.90
CA GLU A 147 19.10 -6.72 14.99
C GLU A 147 19.63 -6.39 13.58
N PHE A 148 20.23 -5.22 13.42
CA PHE A 148 20.86 -4.83 12.16
C PHE A 148 22.24 -5.47 12.01
N ALA A 149 22.58 -5.91 10.80
CA ALA A 149 23.81 -6.66 10.54
C ALA A 149 25.11 -5.94 10.96
N GLN A 150 25.12 -4.60 10.94
CA GLN A 150 26.30 -3.78 11.22
C GLN A 150 26.18 -2.93 12.49
N SER A 151 25.12 -3.12 13.29
CA SER A 151 24.93 -2.35 14.52
C SER A 151 23.98 -3.04 15.50
N PRO A 152 24.08 -2.79 16.81
CA PRO A 152 23.12 -3.33 17.78
C PRO A 152 21.74 -2.65 17.71
N ALA A 153 21.50 -1.79 16.71
CA ALA A 153 20.17 -1.21 16.48
C ALA A 153 19.17 -2.30 16.13
N ARG A 154 17.91 -2.08 16.53
CA ARG A 154 16.84 -3.06 16.39
C ARG A 154 15.64 -2.44 15.67
N ALA A 155 15.09 -3.19 14.71
CA ALA A 155 13.75 -2.94 14.17
C ALA A 155 12.75 -3.83 14.92
N VAL A 156 11.94 -3.19 15.76
CA VAL A 156 10.91 -3.87 16.54
C VAL A 156 9.58 -3.73 15.84
N LEU A 157 9.04 -4.85 15.37
CA LEU A 157 7.79 -4.93 14.62
C LEU A 157 6.67 -5.48 15.50
N PHE A 158 5.58 -4.74 15.59
CA PHE A 158 4.33 -5.18 16.20
C PHE A 158 3.21 -5.29 15.16
N ARG A 159 2.21 -6.13 15.45
CA ARG A 159 0.97 -6.23 14.66
C ARG A 159 -0.29 -6.05 15.50
N GLN A 160 -1.29 -5.42 14.91
CA GLN A 160 -2.65 -5.40 15.43
C GLN A 160 -3.29 -6.78 15.34
N ARG A 161 -4.17 -7.07 16.30
CA ARG A 161 -5.09 -8.20 16.26
C ARG A 161 -6.50 -7.69 16.56
N PHE A 162 -7.49 -8.32 15.96
CA PHE A 162 -8.90 -8.04 16.20
C PHE A 162 -9.59 -9.35 16.53
N ASP A 163 -9.96 -9.52 17.80
CA ASP A 163 -10.54 -10.77 18.32
C ASP A 163 -9.72 -12.01 17.94
N GLY A 164 -8.40 -11.93 18.18
CA GLY A 164 -7.48 -13.01 17.84
C GLY A 164 -7.23 -13.21 16.34
N LEU A 165 -7.86 -12.46 15.43
CA LEU A 165 -7.59 -12.52 13.99
C LEU A 165 -6.55 -11.46 13.56
N ILE A 166 -5.73 -11.85 12.59
CA ILE A 166 -4.69 -10.99 12.01
C ILE A 166 -5.30 -10.20 10.83
N PRO A 167 -4.98 -8.90 10.68
CA PRO A 167 -5.30 -8.14 9.49
C PRO A 167 -4.75 -8.77 8.21
N ALA A 168 -5.56 -8.82 7.16
CA ALA A 168 -5.14 -9.31 5.86
C ALA A 168 -4.20 -8.33 5.13
N VAL A 169 -4.38 -7.03 5.40
CA VAL A 169 -3.60 -5.92 4.82
C VAL A 169 -3.37 -4.86 5.91
N GLY A 170 -2.13 -4.40 6.05
CA GLY A 170 -1.73 -3.39 7.01
C GLY A 170 -1.74 -3.87 8.47
N GLY A 171 -1.95 -2.94 9.41
CA GLY A 171 -2.01 -3.24 10.84
C GLY A 171 -0.66 -3.51 11.49
N LEU A 172 0.43 -3.00 10.91
CA LEU A 172 1.80 -3.18 11.41
C LEU A 172 2.38 -1.86 11.89
N VAL A 173 3.27 -1.91 12.88
CA VAL A 173 4.11 -0.78 13.28
C VAL A 173 5.52 -1.26 13.59
N THR A 174 6.50 -0.63 12.95
CA THR A 174 7.93 -0.86 13.18
C THR A 174 8.52 0.34 13.88
N VAL A 175 9.22 0.11 14.98
CA VAL A 175 9.97 1.13 15.72
C VAL A 175 11.46 0.79 15.65
N GLY A 176 12.25 1.73 15.14
CA GLY A 176 13.70 1.65 15.12
C GLY A 176 14.29 2.14 16.45
N VAL A 177 14.93 1.25 17.20
CA VAL A 177 15.58 1.55 18.48
C VAL A 177 17.09 1.44 18.31
N ALA A 178 17.82 2.51 18.62
CA ALA A 178 19.27 2.55 18.46
C ALA A 178 19.90 3.41 19.55
N ARG A 179 21.01 2.96 20.15
CA ARG A 179 21.79 3.72 21.14
C ARG A 179 20.97 4.30 22.31
N GLY A 180 19.92 3.60 22.75
CA GLY A 180 19.02 4.09 23.81
C GLY A 180 18.07 5.20 23.34
N GLU A 181 17.79 5.29 22.05
CA GLU A 181 16.94 6.30 21.42
C GLU A 181 15.94 5.65 20.45
N ILE A 182 14.82 6.33 20.23
CA ILE A 182 13.85 6.00 19.19
C ILE A 182 14.21 6.81 17.95
N ALA A 183 14.68 6.13 16.91
CA ALA A 183 15.23 6.78 15.72
C ALA A 183 14.20 6.94 14.58
N TYR A 184 13.26 6.01 14.48
CA TYR A 184 12.34 5.94 13.33
C TYR A 184 11.06 5.17 13.67
N VAL A 185 9.95 5.56 13.06
CA VAL A 185 8.69 4.81 13.12
C VAL A 185 8.08 4.69 11.73
N SER A 186 7.77 3.46 11.32
CA SER A 186 7.02 3.11 10.11
C SER A 186 5.74 2.39 10.51
N SER A 187 4.62 2.64 9.83
CA SER A 187 3.34 2.08 10.25
C SER A 187 2.31 1.94 9.12
N SER A 188 1.44 0.96 9.28
CA SER A 188 0.22 0.76 8.49
C SER A 188 -0.99 0.54 9.40
N LEU A 189 -0.91 1.02 10.65
CA LEU A 189 -1.94 0.86 11.67
C LEU A 189 -3.30 1.40 11.22
N SER A 190 -4.35 0.69 11.60
CA SER A 190 -5.73 1.14 11.46
C SER A 190 -6.26 1.72 12.77
N LYS A 191 -7.18 2.68 12.68
CA LYS A 191 -7.97 3.22 13.80
C LYS A 191 -9.20 2.38 14.15
N ALA A 192 -9.43 1.28 13.43
CA ALA A 192 -10.59 0.44 13.67
C ALA A 192 -10.61 -0.09 15.10
N THR A 193 -11.79 -0.15 15.70
CA THR A 193 -12.02 -0.65 17.06
C THR A 193 -13.14 -1.69 17.13
N GLY A 194 -13.83 -1.94 16.02
CA GLY A 194 -14.90 -2.92 15.95
C GLY A 194 -14.43 -4.36 16.14
N THR A 195 -15.33 -5.19 16.66
CA THR A 195 -15.17 -6.65 16.68
C THR A 195 -15.68 -7.22 15.36
N PRO A 196 -14.93 -8.11 14.68
CA PRO A 196 -15.44 -8.78 13.49
C PRO A 196 -16.65 -9.66 13.83
N ALA A 197 -17.63 -9.72 12.93
CA ALA A 197 -18.67 -10.74 12.99
C ALA A 197 -18.09 -12.14 12.74
N ASP A 198 -18.84 -13.19 13.12
CA ASP A 198 -18.48 -14.56 12.80
C ASP A 198 -18.50 -14.81 11.29
N ALA A 199 -17.48 -15.53 10.79
CA ALA A 199 -17.42 -15.93 9.40
C ALA A 199 -18.47 -17.01 9.09
N VAL A 200 -19.29 -16.78 8.05
CA VAL A 200 -20.28 -17.73 7.54
C VAL A 200 -19.71 -18.57 6.38
N LEU A 201 -18.77 -17.99 5.63
CA LEU A 201 -18.09 -18.66 4.53
C LEU A 201 -16.86 -19.43 5.00
N SER A 202 -16.75 -20.67 4.55
CA SER A 202 -15.52 -21.45 4.66
C SER A 202 -14.42 -20.89 3.74
N PRO A 203 -13.13 -21.19 4.02
CA PRO A 203 -12.03 -20.79 3.13
C PRO A 203 -12.19 -21.27 1.67
N LEU A 204 -12.75 -22.46 1.44
CA LEU A 204 -13.03 -22.95 0.08
C LEU A 204 -14.10 -22.10 -0.62
N GLN A 205 -15.19 -21.76 0.06
CA GLN A 205 -16.25 -20.92 -0.52
C GLN A 205 -15.75 -19.50 -0.82
N GLY A 206 -14.93 -18.92 0.09
CA GLY A 206 -14.28 -17.64 -0.15
C GLY A 206 -13.32 -17.70 -1.34
N TRP A 207 -12.52 -18.77 -1.44
CA TRP A 207 -11.63 -18.97 -2.58
C TRP A 207 -12.38 -19.10 -3.91
N LEU A 208 -13.48 -19.87 -3.97
CA LEU A 208 -14.31 -19.99 -5.18
C LEU A 208 -14.85 -18.63 -5.66
N LYS A 209 -15.27 -17.77 -4.72
CA LYS A 209 -15.71 -16.40 -5.02
C LYS A 209 -14.55 -15.53 -5.51
N ALA A 210 -13.39 -15.63 -4.88
CA ALA A 210 -12.18 -14.95 -5.32
C ALA A 210 -11.78 -15.35 -6.74
N ALA A 211 -11.74 -16.66 -7.02
CA ALA A 211 -11.39 -17.20 -8.33
C ALA A 211 -12.36 -16.74 -9.42
N ALA A 212 -13.67 -16.77 -9.15
CA ALA A 212 -14.67 -16.20 -10.07
C ALA A 212 -14.44 -14.71 -10.35
N SER A 213 -14.08 -13.92 -9.33
CA SER A 213 -13.85 -12.47 -9.47
C SER A 213 -12.64 -12.09 -10.34
N VAL A 214 -11.75 -13.05 -10.60
CA VAL A 214 -10.57 -12.87 -11.45
C VAL A 214 -10.63 -13.71 -12.74
N GLY A 215 -11.83 -14.17 -13.13
CA GLY A 215 -12.03 -14.92 -14.37
C GLY A 215 -11.52 -16.36 -14.32
N ARG A 216 -11.48 -16.96 -13.13
CA ARG A 216 -11.11 -18.37 -12.85
C ARG A 216 -12.23 -19.10 -12.12
N ALA A 217 -13.47 -18.87 -12.52
CA ALA A 217 -14.62 -19.56 -11.95
C ALA A 217 -14.49 -21.09 -12.13
N VAL A 218 -14.69 -21.84 -11.04
CA VAL A 218 -14.69 -23.31 -11.08
C VAL A 218 -16.13 -23.80 -11.25
N PRO A 219 -16.41 -24.69 -12.22
CA PRO A 219 -17.73 -25.28 -12.37
C PRO A 219 -18.15 -26.03 -11.10
N VAL A 220 -19.44 -25.94 -10.74
CA VAL A 220 -19.99 -26.59 -9.54
C VAL A 220 -19.72 -28.11 -9.54
N THR A 221 -19.75 -28.73 -10.72
CA THR A 221 -19.46 -30.17 -10.90
C THR A 221 -18.01 -30.55 -10.62
N SER A 222 -17.07 -29.60 -10.67
CA SER A 222 -15.64 -29.82 -10.39
C SER A 222 -15.27 -29.57 -8.92
N VAL A 223 -16.15 -28.91 -8.15
CA VAL A 223 -15.90 -28.59 -6.73
C VAL A 223 -15.64 -29.83 -5.88
N PRO A 224 -16.38 -30.96 -6.02
CA PRO A 224 -16.10 -32.18 -5.25
C PRO A 224 -14.72 -32.78 -5.49
N SER A 225 -14.07 -32.45 -6.62
CA SER A 225 -12.73 -32.93 -6.98
C SER A 225 -11.60 -32.06 -6.42
N ILE A 226 -11.92 -30.96 -5.71
CA ILE A 226 -10.91 -30.11 -5.08
C ILE A 226 -10.39 -30.80 -3.82
N VAL A 227 -9.10 -31.12 -3.82
CA VAL A 227 -8.42 -31.67 -2.64
C VAL A 227 -8.10 -30.53 -1.68
N ARG A 228 -8.44 -30.71 -0.41
CA ARG A 228 -8.24 -29.72 0.65
C ARG A 228 -7.32 -30.25 1.74
N THR A 229 -6.30 -29.48 2.08
CA THR A 229 -5.42 -29.74 3.23
C THR A 229 -5.31 -28.49 4.09
N VAL A 230 -5.39 -28.63 5.42
CA VAL A 230 -5.26 -27.49 6.35
C VAL A 230 -3.95 -27.63 7.12
N SER A 231 -3.06 -26.65 7.02
CA SER A 231 -1.79 -26.61 7.75
C SER A 231 -1.31 -25.18 7.97
N GLY A 232 -0.72 -24.90 9.14
CA GLY A 232 -0.16 -23.58 9.47
C GLY A 232 -1.15 -22.41 9.37
N GLY A 233 -2.44 -22.65 9.68
CA GLY A 233 -3.50 -21.64 9.56
C GLY A 233 -3.95 -21.35 8.13
N TRP A 234 -3.51 -22.15 7.15
CA TRP A 234 -3.90 -22.05 5.75
C TRP A 234 -4.74 -23.24 5.33
N THR A 235 -5.73 -22.98 4.49
CA THR A 235 -6.39 -23.99 3.65
C THR A 235 -5.69 -24.01 2.30
N ARG A 236 -5.11 -25.16 1.94
CA ARG A 236 -4.44 -25.45 0.69
C ARG A 236 -5.40 -26.22 -0.20
N LEU A 237 -5.51 -25.80 -1.46
CA LEU A 237 -6.45 -26.35 -2.41
C LEU A 237 -5.71 -26.80 -3.67
N THR A 238 -5.87 -28.06 -4.03
CA THR A 238 -5.50 -28.57 -5.36
C THR A 238 -6.75 -28.55 -6.22
N VAL A 239 -6.79 -27.64 -7.19
CA VAL A 239 -7.97 -27.37 -8.00
C VAL A 239 -7.74 -27.93 -9.40
N PRO A 240 -8.62 -28.81 -9.91
CA PRO A 240 -8.50 -29.33 -11.27
C PRO A 240 -8.41 -28.20 -12.31
N GLY A 241 -7.43 -28.29 -13.20
CA GLY A 241 -7.18 -27.27 -14.23
C GLY A 241 -6.26 -26.13 -13.80
N LEU A 242 -5.87 -26.03 -12.52
CA LEU A 242 -4.83 -25.12 -12.06
C LEU A 242 -3.61 -25.92 -11.63
N VAL A 243 -2.46 -25.62 -12.24
CA VAL A 243 -1.19 -26.32 -11.95
C VAL A 243 -0.68 -25.95 -10.55
N GLN A 244 -0.89 -24.71 -10.14
CA GLN A 244 -0.41 -24.20 -8.86
C GLN A 244 -1.37 -24.58 -7.73
N GLN A 245 -0.79 -24.86 -6.56
CA GLN A 245 -1.57 -24.99 -5.34
C GLN A 245 -2.15 -23.63 -4.97
N GLN A 246 -3.44 -23.60 -4.68
CA GLN A 246 -4.15 -22.41 -4.27
C GLN A 246 -4.23 -22.34 -2.74
N VAL A 247 -4.32 -21.14 -2.18
CA VAL A 247 -4.38 -20.98 -0.71
C VAL A 247 -5.44 -19.97 -0.29
N ALA A 248 -6.09 -20.27 0.83
CA ALA A 248 -7.06 -19.40 1.47
C ALA A 248 -6.97 -19.49 3.00
N ARG A 249 -7.27 -18.39 3.70
CA ARG A 249 -7.34 -18.36 5.17
C ARG A 249 -8.29 -17.27 5.66
N LEU A 250 -8.83 -17.46 6.87
CA LEU A 250 -9.60 -16.44 7.57
C LEU A 250 -8.66 -15.37 8.15
N ARG A 251 -9.00 -14.11 7.89
CA ARG A 251 -8.34 -12.89 8.36
C ARG A 251 -9.40 -11.84 8.64
N VAL A 252 -8.97 -10.64 9.00
CA VAL A 252 -9.84 -9.47 9.08
C VAL A 252 -9.37 -8.35 8.16
N LEU A 253 -10.30 -7.49 7.76
CA LEU A 253 -10.01 -6.24 7.07
C LEU A 253 -10.53 -5.09 7.95
N PRO A 254 -9.63 -4.36 8.61
CA PRO A 254 -9.99 -3.12 9.29
C PRO A 254 -10.49 -2.09 8.28
N MET A 255 -11.69 -1.57 8.50
CA MET A 255 -12.34 -0.60 7.63
C MET A 255 -12.11 0.83 8.12
N SER A 256 -12.22 1.77 7.19
CA SER A 256 -12.02 3.20 7.43
C SER A 256 -13.08 3.85 8.32
N ASP A 257 -14.27 3.24 8.41
CA ASP A 257 -15.39 3.69 9.26
C ASP A 257 -15.27 3.19 10.72
N GLY A 258 -14.18 2.49 11.04
CA GLY A 258 -13.94 1.94 12.37
C GLY A 258 -14.41 0.50 12.56
N THR A 259 -15.20 -0.04 11.61
CA THR A 259 -15.64 -1.43 11.63
C THR A 259 -14.51 -2.39 11.24
N VAL A 260 -14.68 -3.68 11.54
CA VAL A 260 -13.74 -4.74 11.16
C VAL A 260 -14.51 -5.85 10.49
N ARG A 261 -14.11 -6.22 9.26
CA ARG A 261 -14.80 -7.23 8.47
C ARG A 261 -14.02 -8.55 8.50
N PRO A 262 -14.63 -9.69 8.85
CA PRO A 262 -13.99 -10.97 8.64
C PRO A 262 -13.85 -11.19 7.12
N VAL A 263 -12.68 -11.63 6.66
CA VAL A 263 -12.42 -11.88 5.24
C VAL A 263 -11.72 -13.21 5.02
N ILE A 264 -12.06 -13.88 3.93
CA ILE A 264 -11.25 -14.97 3.40
C ILE A 264 -10.21 -14.35 2.48
N GLN A 265 -8.96 -14.30 2.95
CA GLN A 265 -7.81 -13.95 2.13
C GLN A 265 -7.46 -15.14 1.25
N SER A 266 -7.53 -14.96 -0.06
CA SER A 266 -7.29 -15.99 -1.06
C SER A 266 -6.19 -15.56 -2.02
N ASN A 267 -5.26 -16.47 -2.32
CA ASN A 267 -4.39 -16.31 -3.48
C ASN A 267 -4.96 -17.16 -4.61
N VAL A 268 -5.16 -16.52 -5.77
CA VAL A 268 -5.58 -17.17 -7.01
C VAL A 268 -4.43 -17.04 -7.99
N VAL A 269 -3.84 -18.19 -8.36
CA VAL A 269 -2.66 -18.26 -9.21
C VAL A 269 -2.94 -19.18 -10.39
N ASP A 270 -2.65 -18.73 -11.59
CA ASP A 270 -2.69 -19.53 -12.80
C ASP A 270 -1.52 -19.13 -13.70
N MET A 271 -0.49 -19.96 -13.72
CA MET A 271 0.70 -19.76 -14.57
C MET A 271 0.67 -20.63 -15.83
N ALA A 272 -0.37 -21.44 -16.04
CA ALA A 272 -0.52 -22.26 -17.24
C ALA A 272 -1.26 -21.54 -18.37
N ALA A 273 -1.97 -20.45 -18.05
CA ALA A 273 -2.59 -19.58 -19.03
C ALA A 273 -1.56 -18.80 -19.88
N THR A 274 -1.98 -18.34 -21.05
CA THR A 274 -1.18 -17.50 -21.96
C THR A 274 -0.68 -16.21 -21.33
N SER A 275 -1.36 -15.73 -20.28
CA SER A 275 -0.92 -14.66 -19.40
C SER A 275 -0.86 -15.18 -17.96
N VAL A 276 0.29 -15.03 -17.30
CA VAL A 276 0.43 -15.37 -15.88
C VAL A 276 -0.55 -14.53 -15.07
N LEU A 277 -1.29 -15.19 -14.18
CA LEU A 277 -2.25 -14.58 -13.29
C LEU A 277 -1.87 -14.89 -11.84
N GLY A 278 -1.82 -13.85 -11.01
CA GLY A 278 -1.59 -13.96 -9.58
C GLY A 278 -2.30 -12.82 -8.87
N TYR A 279 -3.32 -13.12 -8.08
CA TYR A 279 -4.02 -12.12 -7.29
C TYR A 279 -4.12 -12.55 -5.83
N THR A 280 -3.96 -11.60 -4.92
CA THR A 280 -4.53 -11.74 -3.58
C THR A 280 -5.89 -11.05 -3.58
N VAL A 281 -6.91 -11.76 -3.11
CA VAL A 281 -8.30 -11.28 -3.07
C VAL A 281 -8.86 -11.46 -1.66
N LEU A 282 -9.49 -10.42 -1.12
CA LEU A 282 -10.19 -10.47 0.16
C LEU A 282 -11.69 -10.50 -0.10
N VAL A 283 -12.29 -11.65 0.19
CA VAL A 283 -13.73 -11.85 0.11
C VAL A 283 -14.31 -11.70 1.51
N ASP A 284 -15.31 -10.85 1.68
CA ASP A 284 -16.05 -10.74 2.93
C ASP A 284 -16.60 -12.11 3.35
N ALA A 285 -16.24 -12.57 4.54
CA ALA A 285 -16.55 -13.91 5.01
C ALA A 285 -18.02 -14.07 5.46
N VAL A 286 -18.82 -13.01 5.44
CA VAL A 286 -20.26 -13.03 5.72
C VAL A 286 -21.06 -12.89 4.43
N THR A 287 -20.79 -11.85 3.64
CA THR A 287 -21.58 -11.50 2.44
C THR A 287 -21.04 -12.13 1.16
N GLY A 288 -19.77 -12.50 1.13
CA GLY A 288 -19.09 -13.00 -0.06
C GLY A 288 -18.77 -11.93 -1.11
N GLN A 289 -18.84 -10.64 -0.76
CA GLN A 289 -18.40 -9.55 -1.63
C GLN A 289 -16.88 -9.46 -1.69
N VAL A 290 -16.31 -9.11 -2.84
CA VAL A 290 -14.89 -8.77 -2.95
C VAL A 290 -14.68 -7.36 -2.41
N LEU A 291 -13.93 -7.24 -1.32
CA LEU A 291 -13.64 -5.95 -0.68
C LEU A 291 -12.27 -5.41 -1.08
N TRP A 292 -11.36 -6.30 -1.48
CA TRP A 292 -10.01 -5.94 -1.88
C TRP A 292 -9.46 -6.93 -2.89
N ARG A 293 -8.68 -6.45 -3.85
CA ARG A 293 -7.94 -7.24 -4.83
C ARG A 293 -6.66 -6.51 -5.19
N HIS A 294 -5.55 -7.25 -5.20
CA HIS A 294 -4.27 -6.74 -5.69
C HIS A 294 -3.63 -7.75 -6.63
N ASN A 295 -3.18 -7.26 -7.77
CA ASN A 295 -2.34 -8.02 -8.69
C ASN A 295 -0.96 -8.24 -8.07
N GLN A 296 -0.57 -9.51 -7.95
CA GLN A 296 0.72 -9.93 -7.41
C GLN A 296 1.73 -10.28 -8.51
N VAL A 297 1.34 -10.20 -9.79
CA VAL A 297 2.25 -10.42 -10.91
C VAL A 297 3.19 -9.23 -11.00
N GLN A 298 4.43 -9.46 -10.59
CA GLN A 298 5.55 -8.56 -10.83
C GLN A 298 6.20 -9.01 -12.14
N ASN A 299 6.25 -8.11 -13.11
CA ASN A 299 7.01 -8.35 -14.33
C ASN A 299 8.40 -7.79 -14.08
N ASP A 300 9.37 -8.69 -14.05
CA ASP A 300 10.76 -8.28 -14.10
C ASP A 300 11.26 -8.31 -15.54
N HIS A 301 12.23 -7.46 -15.85
CA HIS A 301 13.09 -7.63 -17.01
C HIS A 301 14.31 -8.47 -16.61
N ASP A 302 14.11 -9.49 -15.78
CA ASP A 302 15.16 -10.45 -15.43
C ASP A 302 15.07 -11.63 -16.40
N THR A 303 15.76 -11.46 -17.51
CA THR A 303 16.17 -12.58 -18.33
C THR A 303 17.34 -13.29 -17.62
N GLU A 304 17.02 -14.16 -16.67
CA GLU A 304 17.98 -15.06 -16.01
C GLU A 304 18.54 -16.05 -17.04
N ALA A 305 19.86 -16.07 -17.19
CA ALA A 305 20.56 -17.11 -17.94
C ALA A 305 21.03 -18.20 -16.97
N ASP A 306 20.54 -19.41 -17.23
CA ASP A 306 20.85 -20.73 -16.66
C ASP A 306 22.12 -20.87 -15.80
N GLU A 307 21.98 -21.59 -14.68
CA GLU A 307 22.95 -21.88 -13.61
C GLU A 307 24.19 -22.72 -14.01
N ARG A 308 24.80 -22.51 -15.17
CA ARG A 308 26.09 -23.15 -15.53
C ARG A 308 27.13 -22.10 -15.79
N GLY A 309 27.93 -21.83 -14.76
CA GLY A 309 29.01 -20.86 -14.77
C GLY A 309 29.86 -20.92 -16.04
N VAL A 310 29.74 -19.87 -16.86
CA VAL A 310 30.73 -19.42 -17.84
C VAL A 310 30.64 -17.89 -17.92
N THR A 311 31.81 -17.28 -17.93
CA THR A 311 32.15 -15.88 -18.20
C THR A 311 31.39 -15.27 -19.39
N ALA A 312 30.97 -14.01 -19.22
CA ALA A 312 30.24 -13.15 -20.17
C ALA A 312 28.73 -13.45 -20.34
N SER A 313 27.94 -12.37 -20.22
CA SER A 313 26.47 -12.32 -20.28
C SER A 313 25.90 -13.12 -21.48
N PRO A 314 25.00 -14.10 -21.27
CA PRO A 314 24.39 -14.86 -22.35
C PRO A 314 23.28 -14.11 -23.13
N LEU A 315 23.04 -12.82 -22.84
CA LEU A 315 21.96 -12.04 -23.44
C LEU A 315 22.38 -10.69 -24.02
N GLY A 316 23.67 -10.36 -23.98
CA GLY A 316 24.18 -9.11 -24.59
C GLY A 316 23.60 -7.82 -24.00
N PHE A 317 22.90 -7.87 -22.87
CA PHE A 317 22.31 -6.70 -22.23
C PHE A 317 22.89 -6.49 -20.83
N SER A 318 23.55 -5.35 -20.64
CA SER A 318 23.96 -4.81 -19.34
C SER A 318 23.36 -3.42 -19.25
N PRO A 319 22.11 -3.28 -18.76
CA PRO A 319 21.43 -2.00 -18.79
C PRO A 319 22.18 -0.98 -17.93
N ARG A 320 22.25 0.23 -18.46
CA ARG A 320 22.92 1.39 -17.86
C ARG A 320 21.92 2.54 -17.80
N TRP A 321 21.92 3.23 -16.67
CA TRP A 321 21.07 4.39 -16.47
C TRP A 321 21.93 5.59 -16.12
N SER A 322 21.73 6.70 -16.83
CA SER A 322 22.26 7.99 -16.40
C SER A 322 21.23 8.67 -15.50
N TYR A 323 21.63 9.02 -14.28
CA TYR A 323 20.77 9.66 -13.30
C TYR A 323 21.57 10.57 -12.37
N PHE A 324 20.90 11.43 -11.61
CA PHE A 324 21.53 12.24 -10.58
C PHE A 324 21.35 11.58 -9.21
N THR A 325 22.43 11.44 -8.44
CA THR A 325 22.37 10.86 -7.08
C THR A 325 21.59 11.73 -6.08
N ALA A 326 21.35 12.99 -6.43
CA ALA A 326 20.52 13.95 -5.71
C ALA A 326 19.95 14.97 -6.71
N ASN A 327 18.99 15.79 -6.28
CA ASN A 327 18.45 16.87 -7.12
C ASN A 327 19.59 17.73 -7.72
N PRO A 328 19.58 18.00 -9.04
CA PRO A 328 20.50 18.96 -9.64
C PRO A 328 20.39 20.30 -8.93
N SER A 329 21.52 20.99 -8.73
CA SER A 329 21.50 22.30 -8.10
C SER A 329 20.71 23.29 -8.96
N MET A 330 19.90 24.16 -8.35
CA MET A 330 19.00 25.08 -9.08
C MET A 330 19.75 26.12 -9.96
N ASN A 331 21.06 26.26 -9.79
CA ASN A 331 21.94 27.04 -10.66
C ASN A 331 22.37 26.28 -11.94
N SER A 332 21.89 25.05 -12.15
CA SER A 332 22.12 24.26 -13.37
C SER A 332 21.14 24.60 -14.50
N LEU A 333 20.40 25.71 -14.39
CA LEU A 333 19.49 26.20 -15.41
C LEU A 333 20.30 26.97 -16.48
N GLY A 334 20.63 26.30 -17.59
CA GLY A 334 21.35 26.82 -18.76
C GLY A 334 21.87 25.67 -19.66
N ASP A 335 22.64 25.98 -20.71
CA ASP A 335 23.24 24.97 -21.64
C ASP A 335 24.30 24.04 -20.99
N LYS A 336 24.42 24.06 -19.66
CA LYS A 336 25.38 23.25 -18.92
C LYS A 336 24.66 22.05 -18.29
N VAL A 337 25.00 20.86 -18.78
CA VAL A 337 24.61 19.58 -18.17
C VAL A 337 25.10 19.57 -16.70
N PRO A 338 24.24 19.31 -15.71
CA PRO A 338 24.68 19.23 -14.32
C PRO A 338 25.78 18.17 -14.15
N GLY A 339 26.90 18.55 -13.54
CA GLY A 339 28.12 17.72 -13.47
C GLY A 339 28.06 16.55 -12.48
N ASN A 340 26.93 16.34 -11.82
CA ASN A 340 26.73 15.28 -10.82
C ASN A 340 25.90 14.09 -11.36
N ALA A 341 25.74 13.98 -12.67
CA ALA A 341 25.17 12.78 -13.28
C ALA A 341 26.13 11.60 -13.07
N VAL A 342 25.59 10.46 -12.65
CA VAL A 342 26.31 9.19 -12.56
C VAL A 342 25.66 8.18 -13.50
N VAL A 343 26.43 7.15 -13.84
CA VAL A 343 25.96 6.00 -14.60
C VAL A 343 25.86 4.82 -13.65
N GLY A 344 24.63 4.43 -13.33
CA GLY A 344 24.34 3.18 -12.62
C GLY A 344 24.31 2.03 -13.60
N CYS A 345 24.89 0.91 -13.20
CA CYS A 345 24.91 -0.29 -14.01
C CYS A 345 24.34 -1.45 -13.22
N TRP A 346 23.60 -2.32 -13.90
CA TRP A 346 23.13 -3.56 -13.30
C TRP A 346 24.28 -4.45 -12.87
N VAL A 347 25.26 -4.66 -13.77
CA VAL A 347 26.53 -5.35 -13.48
C VAL A 347 27.66 -4.32 -13.53
N ALA A 348 28.58 -4.36 -12.57
CA ALA A 348 29.72 -3.47 -12.57
C ALA A 348 30.59 -3.69 -13.82
N GLY A 349 30.97 -2.60 -14.50
CA GLY A 349 31.76 -2.65 -15.72
C GLY A 349 32.32 -1.28 -16.10
N GLU A 350 33.01 -1.23 -17.23
CA GLU A 350 33.60 0.01 -17.74
C GLU A 350 32.51 1.05 -18.08
N GLY A 351 32.65 2.27 -17.54
CA GLY A 351 31.69 3.37 -17.72
C GLY A 351 30.63 3.48 -16.61
N CYS A 352 30.67 2.62 -15.59
CA CYS A 352 29.81 2.71 -14.41
C CYS A 352 30.43 3.65 -13.39
N THR A 353 29.69 4.69 -12.98
CA THR A 353 30.19 5.74 -12.07
C THR A 353 29.34 5.91 -10.82
N SER A 354 28.32 5.07 -10.61
CA SER A 354 27.52 5.10 -9.38
C SER A 354 28.38 4.77 -8.15
N PRO A 355 28.36 5.61 -7.09
CA PRO A 355 29.11 5.37 -5.86
C PRO A 355 28.54 4.21 -5.02
N THR A 356 27.30 3.78 -5.27
CA THR A 356 26.64 2.69 -4.53
C THR A 356 27.05 1.31 -5.04
N GLY A 357 27.88 1.23 -6.08
CA GLY A 357 28.20 -0.03 -6.77
C GLY A 357 27.11 -0.46 -7.76
N PRO A 358 27.14 -1.72 -8.24
CA PRO A 358 26.14 -2.24 -9.16
C PRO A 358 24.75 -2.27 -8.53
N PHE A 359 23.72 -2.06 -9.33
CA PHE A 359 22.33 -2.15 -8.89
C PHE A 359 21.83 -3.57 -8.67
N ALA A 360 22.55 -4.59 -9.14
CA ALA A 360 22.27 -5.98 -8.82
C ALA A 360 22.29 -6.17 -7.29
N ASN A 361 21.12 -6.14 -6.68
CA ASN A 361 20.94 -6.46 -5.28
C ASN A 361 20.88 -7.98 -5.15
N VAL A 362 22.04 -8.59 -4.92
CA VAL A 362 22.16 -10.05 -4.70
C VAL A 362 21.49 -10.49 -3.39
N ALA A 363 21.04 -9.54 -2.54
CA ALA A 363 20.48 -9.80 -1.21
C ALA A 363 18.96 -9.60 -1.10
N ALA A 364 18.24 -9.22 -2.16
CA ALA A 364 16.78 -9.06 -2.07
C ALA A 364 16.05 -9.57 -3.32
N VAL A 365 15.78 -10.87 -3.34
CA VAL A 365 14.90 -11.52 -4.32
C VAL A 365 13.40 -11.19 -4.10
N THR A 366 13.05 -10.40 -3.08
CA THR A 366 11.66 -10.05 -2.73
C THR A 366 11.57 -8.64 -2.11
N THR A 367 10.38 -8.02 -2.13
CA THR A 367 10.17 -6.70 -1.53
C THR A 367 10.26 -6.75 0.00
N TRP A 368 10.96 -5.76 0.55
CA TRP A 368 11.27 -5.53 1.97
C TRP A 368 10.07 -5.41 2.93
N ASP A 369 8.85 -5.38 2.40
CA ASP A 369 7.59 -5.17 3.13
C ASP A 369 6.64 -6.38 3.09
N ALA A 370 7.11 -7.54 2.63
CA ALA A 370 6.34 -8.78 2.60
C ALA A 370 6.73 -9.73 3.75
N VAL A 371 5.71 -10.37 4.32
CA VAL A 371 5.89 -11.53 5.20
C VAL A 371 5.66 -12.79 4.36
N ASN A 372 6.65 -13.68 4.33
CA ASN A 372 6.57 -14.90 3.53
C ASN A 372 5.49 -15.87 4.05
N VAL A 373 5.24 -16.96 3.31
CA VAL A 373 4.23 -17.97 3.67
C VAL A 373 4.48 -18.66 5.02
N ALA A 374 5.70 -18.59 5.55
CA ALA A 374 6.08 -19.09 6.88
C ALA A 374 5.85 -18.05 7.99
N GLY A 375 5.37 -16.85 7.67
CA GLY A 375 5.14 -15.80 8.66
C GLY A 375 6.41 -15.06 9.07
N LEU A 376 7.53 -15.28 8.38
CA LEU A 376 8.79 -14.60 8.60
C LEU A 376 8.89 -13.40 7.67
N SER A 377 9.49 -12.32 8.16
CA SER A 377 9.94 -11.22 7.31
C SER A 377 10.83 -11.79 6.21
N SER A 378 10.69 -11.32 4.98
CA SER A 378 11.65 -11.64 3.93
C SER A 378 12.96 -10.89 4.22
N MET A 379 13.84 -11.55 4.98
CA MET A 379 15.28 -11.36 4.98
C MET A 379 15.94 -12.71 4.76
#